data_AF-A0A7X0SIT0-F1
#
_entry.id   AF-A0A7X0SIT0-F1
#
_cell.length_a   1.000
_cell.length_b   1.000
_cell.length_c   1.000
_cell.angle_alpha   90.00
_cell.angle_beta   90.00
_cell.angle_gamma   90.00
#
_symmetry.space_group_name_H-M   'P 1'
#
loop_
_entity.id
_entity.type
_entity.pdbx_description
1 polymer ?
#
loop_
_entity_poly.entity_id
_entity_poly.type
_entity_poly.pdbx_seq_one_letter_code
_entity_poly.pdbx_strand_id
1 'polypeptide(L)'
;MEIIRNINSTVISNGQMISAALKDLELNRINGIYLGEVANFKEYDPSTHSHEAINNMASTINTLVIGPLDQLYDGSDDVGYVRRIVILMVLALHHRALICSELKNTYNDNRDDHLLVQLKRLKECCKWVQNNQNNRNVVPTMSVWRDCELTPHPGTVCLPIPHEDEPLDFPTSCCSDHYYAFEAERKLLKKDIKRLETVDESISHLEN
;
A
#
# COMPACT_ATOMS: atom_id res chain seq x y z
N MET A 1 -7.38 17.51 -14.60
CA MET A 1 -8.80 17.41 -14.21
C MET A 1 -9.41 16.03 -14.44
N GLU A 2 -9.18 15.39 -15.60
CA GLU A 2 -9.78 14.09 -15.95
C GLU A 2 -9.30 12.92 -15.09
N ILE A 3 -8.01 12.91 -14.72
CA ILE A 3 -7.40 11.92 -13.82
C ILE A 3 -8.06 11.93 -12.43
N ILE A 4 -8.32 13.11 -11.88
CA ILE A 4 -8.97 13.31 -10.57
C ILE A 4 -10.41 12.78 -10.62
N ARG A 5 -11.09 12.94 -11.75
CA ARG A 5 -12.46 12.46 -11.95
C ARG A 5 -12.53 10.93 -12.03
N ASN A 6 -11.53 10.30 -12.66
CA ASN A 6 -11.41 8.83 -12.75
C ASN A 6 -11.02 8.18 -11.42
N ILE A 7 -10.20 8.84 -10.61
CA ILE A 7 -9.89 8.37 -9.26
C ILE A 7 -11.15 8.41 -8.39
N ASN A 8 -11.94 9.49 -8.46
CA ASN A 8 -13.19 9.63 -7.71
C ASN A 8 -14.24 8.60 -8.09
N SER A 9 -14.45 8.32 -9.38
CA SER A 9 -15.43 7.32 -9.81
C SER A 9 -15.07 5.92 -9.31
N THR A 10 -13.77 5.60 -9.22
CA THR A 10 -13.25 4.32 -8.73
C THR A 10 -13.41 4.16 -7.22
N VAL A 11 -13.20 5.23 -6.44
CA VAL A 11 -13.37 5.20 -4.98
C VAL A 11 -14.86 5.08 -4.60
N ILE A 12 -15.72 5.83 -5.28
CA ILE A 12 -17.18 5.81 -5.03
C ILE A 12 -17.77 4.43 -5.39
N SER A 13 -17.35 3.84 -6.51
CA SER A 13 -17.88 2.53 -6.96
C SER A 13 -17.48 1.35 -6.05
N ASN A 14 -16.41 1.49 -5.26
CA ASN A 14 -15.90 0.43 -4.39
C ASN A 14 -16.17 0.66 -2.88
N GLY A 15 -16.89 1.73 -2.51
CA GLY A 15 -17.07 2.15 -1.12
C GLY A 15 -17.62 1.08 -0.17
N GLN A 16 -18.54 0.21 -0.63
CA GLN A 16 -19.08 -0.88 0.20
C GLN A 16 -18.09 -2.03 0.41
N MET A 17 -17.29 -2.37 -0.60
CA MET A 17 -16.24 -3.41 -0.49
C MET A 17 -15.09 -2.93 0.42
N ILE A 18 -14.79 -1.63 0.36
CA ILE A 18 -13.86 -0.93 1.26
C ILE A 18 -14.42 -0.94 2.70
N SER A 19 -15.69 -0.60 2.90
CA SER A 19 -16.36 -0.61 4.22
C SER A 19 -16.46 -2.02 4.84
N ALA A 20 -16.63 -3.07 4.03
CA ALA A 20 -16.65 -4.45 4.50
C ALA A 20 -15.26 -4.98 4.91
N ALA A 21 -14.19 -4.50 4.27
CA ALA A 21 -12.80 -4.81 4.64
C ALA A 21 -12.32 -4.08 5.91
N LEU A 22 -13.11 -3.11 6.39
CA LEU A 22 -12.73 -2.08 7.35
C LEU A 22 -13.16 -2.37 8.79
N LYS A 23 -13.62 -3.58 9.13
CA LYS A 23 -14.11 -3.88 10.49
C LYS A 23 -12.98 -4.17 11.50
N ASP A 24 -12.10 -3.19 11.71
CA ASP A 24 -11.19 -3.05 12.86
C ASP A 24 -11.31 -1.60 13.37
N LEU A 25 -11.69 -1.43 14.64
CA LEU A 25 -12.21 -0.17 15.18
C LEU A 25 -11.19 1.00 15.19
N GLU A 26 -9.89 0.73 15.18
CA GLU A 26 -8.85 1.77 15.14
C GLU A 26 -8.50 2.22 13.71
N LEU A 27 -8.48 1.28 12.74
CA LEU A 27 -8.25 1.61 11.33
C LEU A 27 -9.37 2.47 10.75
N ASN A 28 -10.62 2.23 11.16
CA ASN A 28 -11.75 3.06 10.76
C ASN A 28 -11.62 4.51 11.21
N ARG A 29 -11.23 4.71 12.46
CA ARG A 29 -11.03 6.05 13.02
C ARG A 29 -9.90 6.77 12.27
N ILE A 30 -8.76 6.10 12.10
CA ILE A 30 -7.60 6.66 11.39
C ILE A 30 -7.97 7.02 9.95
N ASN A 31 -8.71 6.16 9.25
CA ASN A 31 -9.18 6.41 7.89
C ASN A 31 -10.14 7.60 7.84
N GLY A 32 -11.08 7.71 8.79
CA GLY A 32 -12.00 8.85 8.88
C GLY A 32 -11.26 10.19 9.08
N ILE A 33 -10.22 10.21 9.92
CA ILE A 33 -9.37 11.39 10.11
C ILE A 33 -8.64 11.72 8.80
N TYR A 34 -7.97 10.75 8.19
CA TYR A 34 -7.27 10.94 6.92
C TYR A 34 -8.19 11.52 5.82
N LEU A 35 -9.39 10.94 5.64
CA LEU A 35 -10.35 11.42 4.65
C LEU A 35 -10.85 12.85 4.95
N GLY A 36 -11.02 13.19 6.24
CA GLY A 36 -11.33 14.54 6.67
C GLY A 36 -10.25 15.55 6.29
N GLU A 37 -8.99 15.23 6.56
CA GLU A 37 -7.85 16.09 6.19
C GLU A 37 -7.72 16.26 4.67
N VAL A 38 -7.93 15.17 3.90
CA VAL A 38 -7.95 15.25 2.42
C VAL A 38 -9.05 16.19 1.93
N ALA A 39 -10.24 16.15 2.54
CA ALA A 39 -11.34 17.04 2.20
C ALA A 39 -10.99 18.51 2.55
N ASN A 40 -10.44 18.75 3.74
CA ASN A 40 -10.03 20.09 4.17
C ASN A 40 -8.96 20.68 3.23
N PHE A 41 -7.95 19.89 2.87
CA PHE A 41 -6.90 20.34 1.94
C PHE A 41 -7.44 20.59 0.53
N LYS A 42 -8.46 19.85 0.10
CA LYS A 42 -9.10 20.07 -1.21
C LYS A 42 -9.88 21.37 -1.27
N GLU A 43 -10.45 21.80 -0.14
CA GLU A 43 -11.23 23.04 -0.02
C GLU A 43 -10.36 24.26 0.37
N TYR A 44 -9.06 24.06 0.52
CA TYR A 44 -8.11 25.10 0.88
C TYR A 44 -8.02 26.22 -0.17
N ASP A 45 -8.06 27.47 0.31
CA ASP A 45 -7.80 28.70 -0.45
C ASP A 45 -6.57 29.43 0.15
N PRO A 46 -5.51 29.70 -0.64
CA PRO A 46 -4.29 30.33 -0.16
C PRO A 46 -4.49 31.80 0.22
N SER A 47 -4.80 32.02 1.50
CA SER A 47 -4.80 33.32 2.16
C SER A 47 -3.77 33.37 3.29
N THR A 48 -3.39 34.56 3.77
CA THR A 48 -2.47 34.70 4.91
C THR A 48 -3.01 34.12 6.21
N HIS A 49 -4.32 33.97 6.36
CA HIS A 49 -4.95 33.34 7.53
C HIS A 49 -4.96 31.80 7.43
N SER A 50 -4.59 31.24 6.27
CA SER A 50 -4.66 29.81 6.00
C SER A 50 -3.38 29.05 6.43
N HIS A 51 -2.32 29.74 6.89
CA HIS A 51 -1.09 29.10 7.36
C HIS A 51 -1.33 28.19 8.58
N GLU A 52 -2.13 28.67 9.55
CA GLU A 52 -2.46 27.89 10.74
C GLU A 52 -3.25 26.62 10.38
N ALA A 53 -4.18 26.73 9.43
CA ALA A 53 -4.96 25.59 8.95
C ALA A 53 -4.05 24.51 8.33
N ILE A 54 -3.14 24.87 7.43
CA ILE A 54 -2.22 23.90 6.82
C ILE A 54 -1.26 23.31 7.86
N ASN A 55 -0.79 24.12 8.81
CA ASN A 55 0.04 23.63 9.91
C ASN A 55 -0.69 22.60 10.76
N ASN A 56 -1.96 22.85 11.07
CA ASN A 56 -2.81 21.92 11.80
C ASN A 56 -3.01 20.63 10.99
N MET A 57 -3.28 20.70 9.68
CA MET A 57 -3.39 19.51 8.83
C MET A 57 -2.10 18.68 8.85
N ALA A 58 -0.94 19.32 8.68
CA ALA A 58 0.37 18.65 8.74
C ALA A 58 0.60 17.94 10.10
N SER A 59 0.23 18.60 11.19
CA SER A 59 0.35 18.07 12.55
C SER A 59 -0.63 16.93 12.80
N THR A 60 -1.89 17.06 12.37
CA THR A 60 -2.92 16.03 12.50
C THR A 60 -2.52 14.75 11.78
N ILE A 61 -2.06 14.83 10.53
CA ILE A 61 -1.61 13.66 9.78
C ILE A 61 -0.41 13.00 10.48
N ASN A 62 0.53 13.79 11.01
CA ASN A 62 1.66 13.24 11.76
C ASN A 62 1.23 12.49 13.02
N THR A 63 0.44 13.15 13.87
CA THR A 63 0.20 12.74 15.24
C THR A 63 -0.99 11.80 15.40
N LEU A 64 -2.05 12.01 14.62
CA LEU A 64 -3.31 11.28 14.73
C LEU A 64 -3.47 10.19 13.67
N VAL A 65 -2.63 10.18 12.63
CA VAL A 65 -2.65 9.17 11.57
C VAL A 65 -1.35 8.36 11.56
N ILE A 66 -0.20 8.98 11.27
CA ILE A 66 1.07 8.25 11.12
C ILE A 66 1.51 7.61 12.45
N GLY A 67 1.52 8.36 13.55
CA GLY A 67 1.91 7.84 14.87
C GLY A 67 1.15 6.57 15.31
N PRO A 68 -0.20 6.55 15.25
CA PRO A 68 -0.98 5.35 15.52
C PRO A 68 -0.73 4.20 14.53
N LEU A 69 -0.53 4.50 13.24
CA LEU A 69 -0.20 3.47 12.25
C LEU A 69 1.16 2.82 12.52
N ASP A 70 2.16 3.57 12.98
CA ASP A 70 3.46 3.02 13.42
C ASP A 70 3.28 2.03 14.59
N GLN A 71 2.45 2.38 15.58
CA GLN A 71 2.17 1.49 16.72
C GLN A 71 1.45 0.20 16.29
N LEU A 72 0.47 0.31 15.40
CA LEU A 72 -0.24 -0.85 14.85
C LEU A 72 0.67 -1.74 14.01
N TYR A 73 1.61 -1.14 13.27
CA TYR A 73 2.62 -1.86 12.50
C TYR A 73 3.52 -2.69 13.43
N ASP A 74 4.06 -2.08 14.49
CA ASP A 74 4.96 -2.76 15.43
C ASP A 74 4.26 -3.84 16.27
N GLY A 75 2.93 -3.81 16.35
CA GLY A 75 2.11 -4.74 17.13
C GLY A 75 1.63 -6.00 16.40
N SER A 76 1.93 -6.19 15.11
CA SER A 76 1.40 -7.31 14.32
C SER A 76 2.47 -7.98 13.46
N ASP A 77 2.33 -9.30 13.29
CA ASP A 77 3.18 -10.14 12.42
C ASP A 77 2.37 -10.76 11.26
N ASP A 78 1.07 -10.43 11.15
CA ASP A 78 0.22 -10.88 10.05
C ASP A 78 0.49 -10.05 8.79
N VAL A 79 1.02 -10.69 7.74
CA VAL A 79 1.45 -10.02 6.51
C VAL A 79 0.29 -9.27 5.85
N GLY A 80 -0.93 -9.81 5.86
CA GLY A 80 -2.10 -9.19 5.27
C GLY A 80 -2.54 -7.92 6.00
N TYR A 81 -2.55 -7.96 7.32
CA TYR A 81 -2.85 -6.83 8.20
C TYR A 81 -1.78 -5.75 8.12
N VAL A 82 -0.50 -6.11 8.27
CA VAL A 82 0.62 -5.17 8.15
C VAL A 82 0.64 -4.51 6.77
N ARG A 83 0.35 -5.24 5.69
CA ARG A 83 0.21 -4.64 4.35
C ARG A 83 -0.84 -3.54 4.31
N ARG A 84 -2.01 -3.74 4.94
CA ARG A 84 -3.08 -2.71 4.97
C ARG A 84 -2.63 -1.46 5.72
N ILE A 85 -1.90 -1.62 6.82
CA ILE A 85 -1.30 -0.51 7.58
C ILE A 85 -0.31 0.25 6.69
N VAL A 86 0.63 -0.46 6.06
CA VAL A 86 1.64 0.15 5.18
C VAL A 86 0.97 0.91 4.03
N ILE A 87 -0.10 0.36 3.42
CA ILE A 87 -0.87 1.08 2.39
C ILE A 87 -1.41 2.42 2.91
N LEU A 88 -1.98 2.45 4.12
CA LEU A 88 -2.46 3.68 4.73
C LEU A 88 -1.33 4.65 5.05
N MET A 89 -0.18 4.15 5.54
CA MET A 89 0.99 4.99 5.80
C MET A 89 1.51 5.64 4.52
N VAL A 90 1.56 4.89 3.40
CA VAL A 90 1.91 5.45 2.08
C VAL A 90 0.96 6.60 1.74
N LEU A 91 -0.35 6.40 1.83
CA LEU A 91 -1.34 7.43 1.48
C LEU A 91 -1.23 8.66 2.38
N ALA A 92 -1.11 8.45 3.69
CA ALA A 92 -0.96 9.53 4.68
C ALA A 92 0.31 10.35 4.44
N LEU A 93 1.45 9.68 4.16
CA LEU A 93 2.72 10.37 3.92
C LEU A 93 2.73 11.13 2.60
N HIS A 94 2.11 10.62 1.54
CA HIS A 94 1.94 11.38 0.30
C HIS A 94 1.06 12.63 0.52
N HIS A 95 -0.02 12.50 1.27
CA HIS A 95 -0.88 13.64 1.59
C HIS A 95 -0.12 14.69 2.42
N ARG A 96 0.63 14.24 3.43
CA ARG A 96 1.50 15.12 4.21
C ARG A 96 2.57 15.78 3.36
N ALA A 97 3.17 15.07 2.40
CA ALA A 97 4.15 15.64 1.49
C ALA A 97 3.58 16.79 0.65
N LEU A 98 2.36 16.64 0.15
CA LEU A 98 1.63 17.71 -0.56
C LEU A 98 1.43 18.93 0.34
N ILE A 99 0.99 18.70 1.58
CA ILE A 99 0.81 19.76 2.59
C ILE A 99 2.14 20.46 2.92
N CYS A 100 3.22 19.72 3.13
CA CYS A 100 4.55 20.28 3.40
C CYS A 100 5.09 21.07 2.20
N SER A 101 4.83 20.61 0.97
CA SER A 101 5.19 21.34 -0.25
C SER A 101 4.47 22.69 -0.33
N GLU A 102 3.19 22.76 0.05
CA GLU A 102 2.45 24.02 0.14
C GLU A 102 3.04 24.95 1.21
N LEU A 103 3.36 24.41 2.40
CA LEU A 103 4.04 25.16 3.47
C LEU A 103 5.37 25.77 3.02
N LYS A 104 6.18 24.99 2.30
CA LYS A 104 7.47 25.41 1.79
C LYS A 104 7.34 26.53 0.76
N ASN A 105 6.44 26.37 -0.22
CA ASN A 105 6.36 27.30 -1.35
C ASN A 105 5.58 28.58 -1.02
N THR A 106 4.54 28.49 -0.18
CA THR A 106 3.65 29.63 0.13
C THR A 106 4.10 30.38 1.38
N TYR A 107 4.65 29.67 2.38
CA TYR A 107 4.98 30.24 3.69
C TYR A 107 6.46 30.15 4.08
N ASN A 108 7.32 29.61 3.19
CA ASN A 108 8.75 29.42 3.44
C ASN A 108 9.04 28.56 4.70
N ASP A 109 8.13 27.64 5.02
CA ASP A 109 8.26 26.67 6.11
C ASP A 109 8.68 25.31 5.52
N ASN A 110 9.99 25.05 5.56
CA ASN A 110 10.57 23.83 5.01
C ASN A 110 10.62 22.71 6.07
N ARG A 111 9.97 21.58 5.77
CA ARG A 111 9.88 20.41 6.66
C ARG A 111 10.40 19.12 6.01
N ASP A 112 11.19 19.25 4.95
CA ASP A 112 11.65 18.11 4.14
C ASP A 112 12.43 17.09 4.97
N ASP A 113 13.26 17.54 5.92
CA ASP A 113 14.02 16.64 6.82
C ASP A 113 13.11 15.73 7.65
N HIS A 114 12.00 16.27 8.17
CA HIS A 114 11.04 15.49 8.94
C HIS A 114 10.30 14.48 8.06
N LEU A 115 9.93 14.89 6.85
CA LEU A 115 9.27 14.02 5.88
C LEU A 115 10.20 12.89 5.43
N LEU A 116 11.48 13.20 5.22
CA LEU A 116 12.51 12.24 4.83
C LEU A 116 12.70 11.15 5.90
N VAL A 117 12.73 11.50 7.18
CA VAL A 117 12.79 10.52 8.28
C VAL A 117 11.63 9.53 8.21
N GLN A 118 10.41 10.03 7.97
CA GLN A 118 9.23 9.17 7.90
C GLN A 118 9.18 8.31 6.65
N LEU A 119 9.62 8.83 5.50
CA LEU A 119 9.73 8.04 4.28
C LEU A 119 10.78 6.93 4.42
N LYS A 120 11.90 7.19 5.11
CA LYS A 120 12.90 6.17 5.44
C LYS A 120 12.32 5.07 6.33
N ARG A 121 11.52 5.41 7.33
CA ARG A 121 10.77 4.43 8.13
C ARG A 121 9.78 3.63 7.27
N LEU A 122 9.00 4.31 6.43
CA LEU A 122 8.04 3.67 5.53
C LEU A 122 8.72 2.68 4.56
N LYS A 123 9.93 3.01 4.08
CA LYS A 123 10.75 2.12 3.25
C LYS A 123 11.07 0.81 3.99
N GLU A 124 11.43 0.88 5.27
CA GLU A 124 11.67 -0.31 6.09
C GLU A 124 10.39 -1.16 6.22
N CYS A 125 9.24 -0.52 6.47
CA CYS A 125 7.96 -1.21 6.57
C CYS A 125 7.57 -1.90 5.24
N CYS A 126 7.77 -1.22 4.11
CA CYS A 126 7.55 -1.80 2.77
C CYS A 126 8.46 -3.00 2.51
N LYS A 127 9.75 -2.91 2.85
CA LYS A 127 10.70 -4.03 2.74
C LYS A 127 10.29 -5.22 3.60
N TRP A 128 9.80 -4.97 4.81
CA TRP A 128 9.29 -6.02 5.68
C TRP A 128 8.12 -6.76 5.01
N VAL A 129 7.14 -6.03 4.46
CA VAL A 129 5.98 -6.64 3.76
C VAL A 129 6.44 -7.43 2.55
N GLN A 130 7.32 -6.87 1.70
CA GLN A 130 7.87 -7.55 0.53
C GLN A 130 8.56 -8.87 0.92
N ASN A 131 9.46 -8.84 1.90
CA ASN A 131 10.23 -10.01 2.32
C ASN A 131 9.32 -11.08 2.92
N ASN A 132 8.39 -10.71 3.80
CA ASN A 132 7.49 -11.67 4.44
C ASN A 132 6.43 -12.19 3.48
N GLN A 133 5.95 -11.39 2.52
CA GLN A 133 5.09 -11.86 1.44
C GLN A 133 5.79 -12.92 0.60
N ASN A 134 7.05 -12.69 0.24
CA ASN A 134 7.83 -13.66 -0.50
C ASN A 134 8.05 -14.95 0.31
N ASN A 135 8.55 -14.83 1.53
CA ASN A 135 9.02 -15.96 2.32
C ASN A 135 7.89 -16.79 2.94
N ARG A 136 6.80 -16.15 3.37
CA ARG A 136 5.71 -16.82 4.08
C ARG A 136 4.57 -17.26 3.17
N ASN A 137 4.41 -16.62 2.00
CA ASN A 137 3.27 -16.90 1.11
C ASN A 137 3.70 -17.38 -0.27
N VAL A 138 4.55 -16.64 -0.99
CA VAL A 138 4.93 -16.99 -2.38
C VAL A 138 5.78 -18.26 -2.45
N VAL A 139 6.88 -18.34 -1.68
CA VAL A 139 7.78 -19.51 -1.72
C VAL A 139 7.04 -20.81 -1.31
N PRO A 140 6.25 -20.83 -0.22
CA PRO A 140 5.50 -22.02 0.16
C PRO A 140 4.45 -22.45 -0.88
N THR A 141 3.65 -21.51 -1.40
CA THR A 141 2.63 -21.83 -2.42
C THR A 141 3.25 -22.29 -3.73
N MET A 142 4.39 -21.72 -4.11
CA MET A 142 5.19 -22.19 -5.26
C MET A 142 5.70 -23.62 -5.05
N SER A 143 6.17 -23.97 -3.85
CA SER A 143 6.61 -25.34 -3.53
C SER A 143 5.46 -26.33 -3.68
N VAL A 144 4.30 -26.03 -3.10
CA VAL A 144 3.11 -26.90 -3.18
C VAL A 144 2.69 -27.12 -4.63
N TRP A 145 2.67 -26.06 -5.44
CA TRP A 145 2.38 -26.18 -6.87
C TRP A 145 3.41 -27.07 -7.59
N ARG A 146 4.71 -26.83 -7.38
CA ARG A 146 5.78 -27.63 -7.99
C ARG A 146 5.73 -29.10 -7.59
N ASP A 147 5.47 -29.38 -6.32
CA ASP A 147 5.39 -30.76 -5.82
C ASP A 147 4.21 -31.51 -6.46
N CYS A 148 3.09 -30.81 -6.71
CA CYS A 148 1.96 -31.35 -7.46
C CYS A 148 2.33 -31.68 -8.91
N GLU A 149 3.00 -30.75 -9.61
CA GLU A 149 3.41 -30.96 -11.01
C GLU A 149 4.42 -32.11 -11.16
N LEU A 150 5.30 -32.28 -10.17
CA LEU A 150 6.32 -33.35 -10.17
C LEU A 150 5.74 -34.73 -9.83
N THR A 151 4.59 -34.79 -9.16
CA THR A 151 4.01 -36.03 -8.65
C THR A 151 2.60 -36.24 -9.22
N PRO A 152 2.48 -36.63 -10.50
CA PRO A 152 1.17 -36.82 -11.14
C PRO A 152 0.38 -37.90 -10.42
N HIS A 153 -0.89 -37.61 -10.12
CA HIS A 153 -1.80 -38.55 -9.47
C HIS A 153 -1.94 -39.83 -10.32
N PRO A 154 -1.65 -41.03 -9.78
CA PRO A 154 -1.71 -42.27 -10.54
C PRO A 154 -3.08 -42.43 -11.22
N GLY A 155 -3.08 -42.70 -12.52
CA GLY A 155 -4.31 -42.89 -13.30
C GLY A 155 -5.02 -41.61 -13.75
N THR A 156 -4.44 -40.42 -13.56
CA THR A 156 -5.02 -39.14 -13.99
C THR A 156 -4.28 -38.61 -15.23
N VAL A 157 -5.03 -38.15 -16.24
CA VAL A 157 -4.46 -37.44 -17.40
C VAL A 157 -4.46 -35.94 -17.09
N CYS A 158 -3.28 -35.37 -16.89
CA CYS A 158 -3.10 -33.95 -16.62
C CYS A 158 -2.72 -33.25 -17.93
N LEU A 159 -3.54 -32.29 -18.36
CA LEU A 159 -3.32 -31.54 -19.60
C LEU A 159 -2.69 -30.18 -19.28
N PRO A 160 -1.74 -29.69 -20.08
CA PRO A 160 -1.22 -28.34 -19.91
C PRO A 160 -2.33 -27.32 -20.14
N ILE A 161 -2.42 -26.33 -19.26
CA ILE A 161 -3.31 -25.18 -19.42
C ILE A 161 -2.52 -24.08 -20.15
N PRO A 162 -3.00 -23.62 -21.33
CA PRO A 162 -2.36 -22.50 -22.01
C PRO A 162 -2.45 -21.25 -21.13
N HIS A 163 -1.31 -20.57 -20.95
CA HIS A 163 -1.21 -19.31 -20.22
C HIS A 163 -0.63 -18.26 -21.15
N GLU A 164 -1.34 -17.14 -21.34
CA GLU A 164 -1.05 -16.19 -22.42
C GLU A 164 0.07 -15.19 -22.11
N ASP A 165 0.45 -15.02 -20.83
CA ASP A 165 1.16 -13.80 -20.42
C ASP A 165 2.53 -13.97 -19.74
N GLU A 166 3.10 -15.16 -19.50
CA GLU A 166 4.39 -15.27 -18.80
C GLU A 166 5.25 -16.50 -19.12
N PRO A 167 6.59 -16.43 -18.95
CA PRO A 167 7.55 -17.49 -19.29
C PRO A 167 7.65 -18.63 -18.26
N LEU A 168 6.66 -18.79 -17.37
CA LEU A 168 6.64 -19.91 -16.42
C LEU A 168 6.12 -21.18 -17.10
N ASP A 169 6.60 -22.34 -16.65
CA ASP A 169 6.12 -23.64 -17.09
C ASP A 169 4.59 -23.71 -17.02
N PHE A 170 3.97 -24.23 -18.09
CA PHE A 170 2.51 -24.31 -18.19
C PHE A 170 1.94 -25.18 -17.07
N PRO A 171 1.04 -24.65 -16.22
CA PRO A 171 0.43 -25.46 -15.17
C PRO A 171 -0.45 -26.55 -15.79
N THR A 172 -0.56 -27.69 -15.12
CA THR A 172 -1.44 -28.76 -15.59
C THR A 172 -2.83 -28.67 -14.96
N SER A 173 -3.83 -29.22 -15.65
CA SER A 173 -5.23 -29.26 -15.22
C SER A 173 -5.45 -29.95 -13.86
N CYS A 174 -4.50 -30.78 -13.42
CA CYS A 174 -4.56 -31.46 -12.12
C CYS A 174 -4.03 -30.60 -10.97
N CYS A 175 -3.22 -29.59 -11.28
CA CYS A 175 -2.51 -28.76 -10.29
C CYS A 175 -2.91 -27.28 -10.39
N SER A 176 -3.97 -26.97 -11.15
CA SER A 176 -4.43 -25.61 -11.42
C SER A 176 -4.77 -24.83 -10.16
N ASP A 177 -5.39 -25.46 -9.17
CA ASP A 177 -5.76 -24.80 -7.91
C ASP A 177 -4.53 -24.31 -7.14
N HIS A 178 -3.46 -25.14 -7.11
CA HIS A 178 -2.20 -24.76 -6.47
C HIS A 178 -1.47 -23.67 -7.26
N TYR A 179 -1.51 -23.74 -8.59
CA TYR A 179 -0.98 -22.68 -9.44
C TYR A 179 -1.69 -21.34 -9.19
N TYR A 180 -3.03 -21.30 -9.17
CA TYR A 180 -3.77 -20.07 -8.94
C TYR A 180 -3.55 -19.50 -7.54
N ALA A 181 -3.39 -20.35 -6.52
CA ALA A 181 -2.99 -19.91 -5.19
C ALA A 181 -1.60 -19.23 -5.20
N PHE A 182 -0.61 -19.86 -5.84
CA PHE A 182 0.72 -19.26 -6.03
C PHE A 182 0.66 -17.95 -6.82
N GLU A 183 -0.10 -17.92 -7.92
CA GLU A 183 -0.20 -16.75 -8.79
C GLU A 183 -0.82 -15.56 -8.05
N ALA A 184 -1.84 -15.79 -7.21
CA ALA A 184 -2.44 -14.77 -6.36
C ALA A 184 -1.41 -14.15 -5.40
N GLU A 185 -0.63 -14.96 -4.70
CA GLU A 185 0.42 -14.49 -3.79
C GLU A 185 1.54 -13.75 -4.53
N ARG A 186 1.90 -14.21 -5.73
CA ARG A 186 2.89 -13.55 -6.58
C ARG A 186 2.41 -12.20 -7.11
N LYS A 187 1.12 -12.08 -7.45
CA LYS A 187 0.49 -10.80 -7.83
C LYS A 187 0.55 -9.80 -6.66
N LEU A 188 0.36 -10.25 -5.42
CA LEU A 188 0.53 -9.41 -4.24
C LEU A 188 1.98 -8.97 -4.07
N LEU A 189 2.96 -9.88 -4.20
CA LEU A 189 4.38 -9.54 -4.11
C LEU A 189 4.78 -8.47 -5.16
N LYS A 190 4.33 -8.59 -6.40
CA LYS A 190 4.58 -7.57 -7.44
C LYS A 190 4.06 -6.19 -7.04
N LYS A 191 2.87 -6.13 -6.42
CA LYS A 191 2.31 -4.86 -5.90
C LYS A 191 3.14 -4.31 -4.74
N ASP A 192 3.63 -5.17 -3.87
CA ASP A 192 4.46 -4.78 -2.73
C ASP A 192 5.85 -4.25 -3.18
N ILE A 193 6.45 -4.86 -4.20
CA ILE A 193 7.68 -4.38 -4.86
C ILE A 193 7.47 -2.98 -5.45
N LYS A 194 6.44 -2.81 -6.28
CA LYS A 194 6.16 -1.52 -6.93
C LYS A 194 5.94 -0.41 -5.89
N ARG A 195 5.31 -0.74 -4.76
CA ARG A 195 5.10 0.23 -3.66
C ARG A 195 6.42 0.64 -3.02
N LEU A 196 7.34 -0.30 -2.78
CA LEU A 196 8.68 0.02 -2.28
C LEU A 196 9.43 0.94 -3.25
N GLU A 197 9.38 0.66 -4.56
CA GLU A 197 9.99 1.49 -5.60
C GLU A 197 9.45 2.93 -5.56
N THR A 198 8.13 3.12 -5.44
CA THR A 198 7.54 4.46 -5.31
C THR A 198 8.02 5.23 -4.07
N VAL A 199 8.24 4.53 -2.95
CA VAL A 199 8.79 5.15 -1.73
C VAL A 199 10.26 5.51 -1.92
N ASP A 200 11.04 4.66 -2.58
CA ASP A 200 12.44 4.91 -2.91
C ASP A 200 12.62 6.11 -3.84
N GLU A 201 11.75 6.25 -4.85
CA GLU A 201 11.69 7.42 -5.72
C GLU A 201 11.38 8.70 -4.91
N SER A 202 10.40 8.64 -4.01
CA SER A 202 10.01 9.78 -3.16
C SER A 202 11.15 10.24 -2.23
N ILE A 203 11.89 9.30 -1.64
CA ILE A 203 13.10 9.60 -0.85
C ILE A 203 14.15 10.28 -1.72
N SER A 204 14.42 9.72 -2.90
CA SER A 204 15.43 10.25 -3.82
C SER A 204 15.10 11.69 -4.27
N HIS A 205 13.81 12.04 -4.39
CA HIS A 205 13.39 13.40 -4.71
C HIS A 205 13.63 14.42 -3.61
N LEU A 206 13.71 14.00 -2.34
CA LEU A 206 13.97 14.90 -1.20
C LEU A 206 15.46 15.01 -0.85
N GLU A 207 16.27 14.01 -1.22
CA GLU A 207 17.72 14.00 -0.97
C GLU A 207 18.53 14.77 -2.03
N ASN A 208 17.92 15.08 -3.19
CA ASN A 208 18.54 15.84 -4.29
C ASN A 208 18.02 17.28 -4.34
#